data_AF-A0A3M2EDI3-F1
#
_entry.id   AF-A0A3M2EDI3-F1
#
_cell.length_a   1.000
_cell.length_b   1.000
_cell.length_c   1.000
_cell.angle_alpha   90.00
_cell.angle_beta   90.00
_cell.angle_gamma   90.00
#
_symmetry.space_group_name_H-M   'P 1'
#
loop_
_entity.id
_entity.type
_entity.pdbx_description
1 polymer ?
#
loop_
_entity_poly.entity_id
_entity_poly.type
_entity_poly.pdbx_seq_one_letter_code
_entity_poly.pdbx_strand_id
1 'polypeptide(L)'
;MLRAPALATLLAAVAACAPTIGGDAGALSSDVRRAPWPRLLPLSELTGSDAGAAATTPADKLGTTLAARAAALRREARRLSARPVLSPDERARLLAAIRRHGG
;
A
#
# COMPACT_ATOMS: atom_id res chain seq x y z
N MET A 1 -14.39 17.16 38.75
CA MET A 1 -13.90 15.93 39.41
C MET A 1 -14.42 14.72 38.66
N LEU A 2 -13.89 14.43 37.46
CA LEU A 2 -14.33 13.29 36.65
C LEU A 2 -13.47 12.06 37.00
N ARG A 3 -14.09 11.16 37.76
CA ARG A 3 -14.07 9.70 37.54
C ARG A 3 -12.69 9.03 37.36
N ALA A 4 -11.91 8.96 38.44
CA ALA A 4 -10.81 7.99 38.58
C ALA A 4 -11.17 6.54 38.15
N PRO A 5 -12.38 5.99 38.42
CA PRO A 5 -12.74 4.65 37.94
C PRO A 5 -12.86 4.55 36.41
N ALA A 6 -13.17 5.65 35.71
CA ALA A 6 -13.32 5.63 34.25
C ALA A 6 -11.96 5.59 33.54
N LEU A 7 -10.92 6.17 34.15
CA LEU A 7 -9.56 6.09 33.63
C LEU A 7 -9.00 4.67 33.79
N ALA A 8 -9.28 4.01 34.91
CA ALA A 8 -8.85 2.63 35.16
C ALA A 8 -9.49 1.62 34.22
N THR A 9 -10.80 1.75 33.92
CA THR A 9 -11.48 0.89 32.95
C THR A 9 -11.02 1.14 31.52
N LEU A 10 -10.74 2.39 31.15
CA LEU A 10 -10.17 2.71 29.85
C LEU A 10 -8.79 2.07 29.70
N LEU A 11 -7.90 2.22 30.68
CA LEU A 11 -6.56 1.64 30.69
C LEU A 11 -6.58 0.10 30.59
N ALA A 12 -7.50 -0.56 31.31
CA ALA A 12 -7.68 -2.01 31.23
C ALA A 12 -8.19 -2.46 29.85
N ALA A 13 -9.08 -1.69 29.21
CA ALA A 13 -9.57 -1.99 27.87
C ALA A 13 -8.49 -1.84 26.80
N VAL A 14 -7.60 -0.84 26.89
CA VAL A 14 -6.46 -0.71 25.96
C VAL A 14 -5.41 -1.79 26.19
N ALA A 15 -5.17 -2.21 27.44
CA ALA A 15 -4.23 -3.30 27.75
C ALA A 15 -4.73 -4.66 27.25
N ALA A 16 -6.05 -4.91 27.31
CA ALA A 16 -6.66 -6.13 26.79
C ALA A 16 -6.73 -6.18 25.25
N CYS A 17 -6.69 -5.03 24.58
CA CYS A 17 -6.74 -4.92 23.13
C CYS A 17 -5.34 -4.78 22.48
N ALA A 18 -4.28 -4.69 23.29
CA ALA A 18 -2.93 -4.78 22.78
C ALA A 18 -2.64 -6.25 22.46
N PRO A 19 -2.51 -6.65 21.18
CA PRO A 19 -1.91 -7.94 20.88
C PRO A 19 -0.53 -7.95 21.54
N THR A 20 -0.23 -9.00 22.30
CA THR A 20 1.11 -9.20 22.87
C THR A 20 2.13 -9.15 21.73
N ILE A 21 2.82 -8.03 21.57
CA ILE A 21 3.95 -7.88 20.65
C ILE A 21 5.10 -8.69 21.26
N GLY A 22 5.03 -10.01 21.09
CA GLY A 22 5.93 -10.96 21.71
C GLY A 22 5.54 -12.43 21.54
N GLY A 23 4.49 -12.73 20.77
CA GLY A 23 3.92 -14.07 20.64
C GLY A 23 4.69 -15.06 19.76
N ASP A 24 5.77 -14.68 19.09
CA ASP A 24 6.47 -15.58 18.16
C ASP A 24 7.92 -15.91 18.57
N ALA A 25 8.34 -15.56 19.79
CA ALA A 25 9.66 -15.95 20.29
C ALA A 25 9.84 -17.48 20.40
N GLY A 26 8.74 -18.24 20.41
CA GLY A 26 8.73 -19.70 20.44
C GLY A 26 8.31 -20.40 19.15
N ALA A 27 7.88 -19.67 18.12
CA ALA A 27 7.25 -20.25 16.92
C ALA A 27 8.23 -20.91 15.94
N LEU A 28 9.55 -20.78 16.17
CA LEU A 28 10.57 -21.38 15.33
C LEU A 28 10.97 -22.76 15.88
N SER A 29 10.96 -23.79 15.03
CA SER A 29 11.50 -25.10 15.39
C SER A 29 13.01 -25.00 15.66
N SER A 30 13.56 -25.97 16.39
CA SER A 30 15.01 -26.02 16.67
C SER A 30 15.87 -26.09 15.42
N ASP A 31 15.28 -26.55 14.32
CA ASP A 31 15.94 -26.72 13.04
C ASP A 31 16.01 -25.39 12.29
N VAL A 32 14.96 -24.58 12.36
CA VAL A 32 14.97 -23.21 11.79
C VAL A 32 15.98 -22.32 12.50
N ARG A 33 16.13 -22.44 13.83
CA ARG A 33 17.15 -21.70 14.59
C ARG A 33 18.58 -22.09 14.24
N ARG A 34 18.80 -23.33 13.81
CA ARG A 34 20.11 -23.88 13.45
C ARG A 34 20.39 -23.83 11.95
N ALA A 35 19.41 -23.40 11.15
CA ALA A 35 19.58 -23.25 9.72
C ALA A 35 20.64 -22.17 9.44
N PRO A 36 21.52 -22.39 8.44
CA PRO A 36 22.39 -21.33 7.95
C PRO A 36 21.56 -20.10 7.56
N TRP A 37 22.04 -18.90 7.90
CA TRP A 37 21.38 -17.67 7.50
C TRP A 37 21.21 -17.64 5.98
N PRO A 38 20.03 -17.27 5.44
CA PRO A 38 19.84 -17.20 4.01
C PRO A 38 20.85 -16.23 3.40
N ARG A 39 21.56 -16.69 2.37
CA ARG A 39 22.40 -15.82 1.57
C ARG A 39 21.50 -15.06 0.59
N LEU A 40 21.62 -13.74 0.59
CA LEU A 40 20.98 -12.92 -0.43
C LEU A 40 21.59 -13.27 -1.79
N LEU A 41 20.74 -13.54 -2.78
CA LEU A 41 21.18 -13.76 -4.15
C LEU A 41 21.87 -12.47 -4.65
N PRO A 42 23.11 -12.53 -5.18
CA PRO A 42 23.80 -11.33 -5.67
C PRO A 42 22.99 -10.65 -6.76
N LEU A 43 22.91 -9.32 -6.71
CA LEU A 43 22.12 -8.56 -7.68
C LEU A 43 22.59 -8.81 -9.12
N SER A 44 23.89 -9.07 -9.31
CA SER A 44 24.49 -9.44 -10.60
C SER A 44 23.93 -10.74 -11.19
N GLU A 45 23.52 -11.68 -10.35
CA GLU A 45 22.90 -12.94 -10.77
C GLU A 45 21.40 -12.75 -11.07
N LEU A 46 20.75 -11.81 -10.38
CA LEU A 46 19.38 -11.36 -10.69
C LEU A 46 19.29 -10.55 -11.98
N THR A 47 20.32 -9.76 -12.28
CA THR A 47 20.42 -8.94 -13.50
C THR A 47 21.15 -9.66 -14.63
N GLY A 48 21.28 -10.99 -14.54
CA GLY A 48 22.03 -11.84 -15.45
C GLY A 48 21.92 -11.37 -16.90
N SER A 49 23.01 -10.80 -17.41
CA SER A 49 23.29 -10.52 -18.83
C SER A 49 22.20 -9.90 -19.72
N ASP A 50 21.19 -9.23 -19.17
CA ASP A 50 20.22 -8.39 -19.90
C ASP A 50 20.17 -6.94 -19.39
N ALA A 51 21.12 -6.54 -18.52
CA ALA A 51 21.34 -5.15 -18.14
C ALA A 51 21.77 -4.23 -19.32
N GLY A 52 21.82 -4.76 -20.55
CA GLY A 52 22.15 -4.06 -21.79
C GLY A 52 21.03 -4.01 -22.85
N ALA A 53 19.86 -4.58 -22.58
CA ALA A 53 18.68 -4.39 -23.42
C ALA A 53 17.61 -3.66 -22.62
N ALA A 54 17.85 -2.37 -22.34
CA ALA A 54 16.71 -1.46 -22.31
C ALA A 54 15.99 -1.70 -23.63
N ALA A 55 14.88 -2.43 -23.60
CA ALA A 55 14.08 -2.69 -24.76
C ALA A 55 13.55 -1.33 -25.21
N THR A 56 14.32 -0.65 -26.06
CA THR A 56 13.97 0.63 -26.66
C THR A 56 12.79 0.31 -27.53
N THR A 57 11.60 0.41 -26.94
CA THR A 57 10.35 0.21 -27.66
C THR A 57 10.41 1.20 -28.81
N PRO A 58 10.35 0.74 -30.08
CA PRO A 58 10.42 1.63 -31.22
C PRO A 58 9.45 2.79 -31.02
N ALA A 59 9.88 4.02 -31.29
CA ALA A 59 9.11 5.24 -30.96
C ALA A 59 7.65 5.15 -31.48
N ASP A 60 7.44 4.52 -32.63
CA ASP A 60 6.12 4.29 -33.23
C ASP A 60 5.24 3.33 -32.39
N LYS A 61 5.83 2.26 -31.85
CA LYS A 61 5.13 1.35 -30.93
C LYS A 61 4.81 2.01 -29.60
N LEU A 62 5.69 2.90 -29.13
CA LEU A 62 5.44 3.68 -27.92
C LEU A 62 4.29 4.68 -28.14
N GLY A 63 4.30 5.40 -29.26
CA GLY A 63 3.25 6.35 -29.62
C GLY A 63 1.86 5.71 -29.70
N THR A 64 1.76 4.56 -30.37
CA THR A 64 0.50 3.80 -30.46
C THR A 64 0.04 3.28 -29.10
N THR A 65 0.96 2.79 -28.26
CA THR A 65 0.65 2.33 -26.89
C THR A 65 0.13 3.47 -26.01
N LEU A 66 0.77 4.64 -26.07
CA LEU A 66 0.35 5.82 -25.32
C LEU A 66 -1.00 6.36 -25.80
N ALA A 67 -1.23 6.39 -27.12
CA ALA A 67 -2.51 6.80 -27.70
C ALA A 67 -3.65 5.86 -27.26
N ALA A 68 -3.42 4.54 -27.30
CA ALA A 68 -4.39 3.55 -26.84
C ALA A 68 -4.69 3.71 -25.34
N ARG A 69 -3.66 3.93 -24.52
CA ARG A 69 -3.82 4.15 -23.08
C ARG A 69 -4.58 5.45 -22.79
N ALA A 70 -4.28 6.54 -23.49
CA ALA A 70 -5.00 7.80 -23.37
C ALA A 70 -6.48 7.65 -23.77
N ALA A 71 -6.76 6.91 -24.85
CA ALA A 71 -8.13 6.62 -25.26
C ALA A 71 -8.90 5.80 -24.21
N ALA A 72 -8.27 4.78 -23.63
CA ALA A 72 -8.85 3.98 -22.55
C ALA A 72 -9.16 4.83 -21.31
N LEU A 73 -8.21 5.66 -20.87
CA LEU A 73 -8.39 6.56 -19.72
C LEU A 73 -9.51 7.58 -19.96
N ARG A 74 -9.61 8.18 -21.16
CA ARG A 74 -10.71 9.09 -21.50
C ARG A 74 -12.06 8.38 -21.46
N ARG A 75 -12.13 7.13 -21.95
CA ARG A 75 -13.35 6.33 -21.93
C ARG A 75 -13.77 5.99 -20.50
N GLU A 76 -12.80 5.65 -19.66
CA GLU A 76 -13.01 5.40 -18.23
C GLU A 76 -13.49 6.66 -17.49
N ALA A 77 -12.83 7.79 -17.72
CA ALA A 77 -13.24 9.08 -17.14
C ALA A 77 -14.69 9.43 -17.50
N ARG A 78 -15.10 9.24 -18.77
CA ARG A 78 -16.50 9.45 -19.18
C ARG A 78 -17.46 8.53 -18.43
N ARG A 79 -17.10 7.25 -18.24
CA ARG A 79 -17.93 6.28 -17.51
C ARG A 79 -18.10 6.70 -16.05
N LEU A 80 -17.02 7.09 -15.38
CA LEU A 80 -17.03 7.53 -13.99
C LEU A 80 -17.78 8.86 -13.83
N SER A 81 -17.64 9.78 -14.77
CA SER A 81 -18.37 11.06 -14.75
C SER A 81 -19.88 10.91 -15.00
N ALA A 82 -20.30 9.90 -15.77
CA ALA A 82 -21.72 9.65 -16.03
C ALA A 82 -22.47 9.08 -14.81
N ARG A 83 -21.76 8.38 -13.91
CA ARG A 83 -22.31 7.82 -12.67
C ARG A 83 -21.40 8.14 -11.50
N PRO A 84 -21.44 9.40 -11.01
CA PRO A 84 -20.62 9.81 -9.89
C PRO A 84 -21.00 8.97 -8.66
N VAL A 85 -19.99 8.34 -8.04
CA VAL A 85 -20.15 7.53 -6.82
C VAL A 85 -20.47 8.41 -5.61
N LEU A 86 -19.97 9.64 -5.61
CA LEU A 86 -20.22 10.64 -4.58
C LEU A 86 -21.11 11.74 -5.15
N SER A 87 -22.10 12.16 -4.36
CA SER A 87 -22.81 13.41 -4.63
C SER A 87 -21.84 14.61 -4.59
N PRO A 88 -22.20 15.74 -5.23
CA PRO A 88 -21.39 16.96 -5.18
C PRO A 88 -21.03 17.39 -3.75
N ASP A 89 -21.96 17.27 -2.81
CA ASP A 89 -21.78 17.68 -1.41
C ASP A 89 -20.84 16.73 -0.63
N GLU A 90 -20.97 15.42 -0.85
CA GLU A 90 -20.05 14.44 -0.27
C GLU A 90 -18.63 14.63 -0.78
N ARG A 91 -18.48 14.88 -2.08
CA ARG A 91 -17.18 15.19 -2.69
C ARG A 91 -16.58 16.47 -2.10
N ALA A 92 -17.39 17.52 -1.90
CA ALA A 92 -16.92 18.76 -1.29
C ALA A 92 -16.44 18.54 0.15
N ARG A 93 -17.19 17.77 0.95
CA ARG A 93 -16.81 17.41 2.33
C ARG A 93 -15.52 16.61 2.39
N LEU A 94 -15.36 15.62 1.50
CA LEU A 94 -14.13 14.82 1.41
C LEU A 94 -12.93 15.70 1.07
N LEU A 95 -13.02 16.55 0.05
CA LEU A 95 -11.94 17.45 -0.34
C LEU A 95 -11.59 18.48 0.75
N ALA A 96 -12.58 18.93 1.52
CA ALA A 96 -12.33 19.76 2.70
C ALA A 96 -11.59 18.98 3.80
N ALA A 97 -11.97 17.73 4.07
CA ALA A 97 -11.29 16.89 5.05
C ALA A 97 -9.84 16.60 4.65
N ILE A 98 -9.58 16.25 3.39
CA ILE A 98 -8.22 16.03 2.87
C ILE A 98 -7.37 17.29 3.09
N ARG A 99 -7.88 18.49 2.75
CA ARG A 99 -7.13 19.74 2.95
C ARG A 99 -6.84 20.06 4.42
N ARG A 100 -7.71 19.66 5.34
CA ARG A 100 -7.50 19.88 6.79
C ARG A 100 -6.45 18.96 7.39
N HIS A 101 -6.28 17.75 6.84
CA HIS A 101 -5.44 16.70 7.44
C HIS A 101 -4.22 16.29 6.61
N GLY A 102 -4.14 16.73 5.35
CA GLY A 102 -3.03 16.43 4.44
C GLY A 102 -1.93 17.50 4.43
N GLY A 103 -1.81 18.28 5.53
CA GLY A 103 -0.74 19.24 5.78
C GLY A 103 0.34 18.64 6.65
#